data_AF-A0A9P6DYQ4-F1
#
_entry.id   AF-A0A9P6DYQ4-F1
#
_cell.length_a   1.000
_cell.length_b   1.000
_cell.length_c   1.000
_cell.angle_alpha   90.00
_cell.angle_beta   90.00
_cell.angle_gamma   90.00
#
_symmetry.space_group_name_H-M   'P 1'
#
loop_
_entity.id
_entity.type
_entity.pdbx_description
1 polymer ?
#
loop_
_entity_poly.entity_id
_entity_poly.type
_entity_poly.pdbx_seq_one_letter_code
_entity_poly.pdbx_strand_id
1 'polypeptide(L)'
;VASILVDTVDLPASTYKAIEDGKYRLLFTSPEMIEENPKLVKLLSSPKFRKILHAINVDEAHCISQWGDSFRPSYDRIGLLRAQVSPETPFFITSATLPPKMLADIMH
;
A
#
# COMPACT_ATOMS: atom_id res chain seq x y z
N VAL A 1 1.53 14.16 -5.60
CA VAL A 1 1.98 13.13 -4.65
C VAL A 1 0.79 12.72 -3.82
N ALA A 2 0.23 11.54 -4.12
CA ALA A 2 -0.66 10.82 -3.23
C ALA A 2 0.14 9.59 -2.85
N SER A 3 0.56 9.51 -1.59
CA SER A 3 1.18 8.32 -1.03
C SER A 3 0.06 7.52 -0.38
N ILE A 4 -0.21 6.31 -0.89
CA ILE A 4 -0.99 5.36 -0.10
C ILE A 4 -0.10 4.86 1.02
N LEU A 5 -0.62 5.09 2.20
CA LEU A 5 -0.76 4.10 3.24
C LEU A 5 -2.32 4.28 3.64
N VAL A 6 -2.95 3.70 4.68
CA VAL A 6 -4.39 3.77 5.12
C VAL A 6 -4.60 3.25 6.59
N ASP A 7 -4.84 4.09 7.63
CA ASP A 7 -5.02 3.56 9.02
C ASP A 7 -6.50 3.28 9.24
N THR A 8 -6.95 2.18 8.64
CA THR A 8 -8.37 1.93 8.43
C THR A 8 -9.03 1.19 9.60
N VAL A 9 -9.01 1.77 10.80
CA VAL A 9 -9.95 1.35 11.84
C VAL A 9 -11.34 1.91 11.49
N ASP A 10 -12.23 1.01 11.07
CA ASP A 10 -13.62 1.18 10.60
C ASP A 10 -14.09 2.60 10.23
N LEU A 11 -13.58 3.15 9.12
CA LEU A 11 -13.97 4.49 8.66
C LEU A 11 -15.47 4.56 8.24
N PRO A 12 -16.15 5.70 8.50
CA PRO A 12 -17.49 5.97 7.98
C PRO A 12 -17.58 5.89 6.46
N ALA A 13 -18.74 5.47 5.92
CA ALA A 13 -18.97 5.38 4.48
C ALA A 13 -18.80 6.73 3.75
N SER A 14 -19.08 7.85 4.43
CA SER A 14 -18.82 9.21 3.95
C SER A 14 -17.33 9.48 3.72
N THR A 15 -16.44 8.92 4.55
CA THR A 15 -14.99 9.08 4.42
C THR A 15 -14.45 8.40 3.18
N TYR A 16 -14.87 7.15 2.89
CA TYR A 16 -14.51 6.46 1.64
C TYR A 16 -14.92 7.26 0.40
N LYS A 17 -16.14 7.81 0.40
CA LYS A 17 -16.60 8.69 -0.70
C LYS A 17 -15.75 9.96 -0.82
N ALA A 18 -15.40 10.59 0.29
CA ALA A 18 -14.53 11.77 0.28
C ALA A 18 -13.10 11.45 -0.21
N ILE A 19 -12.60 10.23 0.01
CA ILE A 19 -11.34 9.75 -0.58
C ILE A 19 -11.48 9.60 -2.10
N GLU A 20 -12.55 8.93 -2.60
CA GLU A 20 -12.83 8.84 -4.03
C GLU A 20 -13.06 10.21 -4.70
N ASP A 21 -13.60 11.18 -3.98
CA ASP A 21 -13.81 12.57 -4.40
C ASP A 21 -12.51 13.43 -4.34
N GLY A 22 -11.37 12.83 -3.98
CA GLY A 22 -10.07 13.51 -3.94
C GLY A 22 -9.94 14.56 -2.84
N LYS A 23 -10.73 14.46 -1.76
CA LYS A 23 -10.67 15.40 -0.62
C LYS A 23 -9.43 15.20 0.26
N TYR A 24 -8.77 14.05 0.14
CA TYR A 24 -7.55 13.70 0.86
C TYR A 24 -6.36 13.61 -0.11
N ARG A 25 -5.19 14.06 0.37
CA ARG A 25 -3.92 13.98 -0.38
C ARG A 25 -3.05 12.80 0.05
N LEU A 26 -3.24 12.31 1.27
CA LEU A 26 -2.49 11.23 1.91
C LEU A 26 -3.44 10.37 2.75
N LEU A 27 -2.98 9.19 3.11
CA LEU A 27 -3.69 8.06 3.72
C LEU A 27 -2.55 7.24 4.47
N PHE A 28 -2.71 6.58 5.65
CA PHE A 28 -1.57 6.09 6.53
C PHE A 28 -1.56 4.59 7.11
N THR A 29 -0.89 3.52 6.61
CA THR A 29 -1.31 2.06 6.68
C THR A 29 -0.58 1.06 7.57
N SER A 30 -1.25 -0.10 7.70
CA SER A 30 -0.61 -1.42 7.75
C SER A 30 -1.04 -2.31 6.55
N PRO A 31 -0.18 -3.22 6.05
CA PRO A 31 -0.53 -4.13 4.95
C PRO A 31 -1.63 -5.13 5.32
N GLU A 32 -1.76 -5.50 6.60
CA GLU A 32 -2.85 -6.34 7.11
C GLU A 32 -4.22 -5.73 6.77
N MET A 33 -4.38 -4.41 6.90
CA MET A 33 -5.62 -3.73 6.55
C MET A 33 -6.00 -3.85 5.07
N ILE A 34 -5.01 -4.01 4.17
CA ILE A 34 -5.25 -4.18 2.73
C ILE A 34 -5.85 -5.54 2.44
N GLU A 35 -5.51 -6.56 3.23
CA GLU A 35 -6.05 -7.92 3.12
C GLU A 35 -7.40 -8.06 3.83
N GLU A 36 -7.51 -7.49 5.03
CA GLU A 36 -8.62 -7.76 5.95
C GLU A 36 -9.84 -6.82 5.78
N ASN A 37 -9.71 -5.65 5.14
CA ASN A 37 -10.79 -4.67 5.00
C ASN A 37 -11.42 -4.65 3.59
N PRO A 38 -12.64 -5.21 3.39
CA PRO A 38 -13.28 -5.23 2.08
C PRO A 38 -13.64 -3.84 1.54
N LYS A 39 -13.85 -2.84 2.42
CA LYS A 39 -14.12 -1.45 1.99
C LYS A 39 -12.86 -0.84 1.37
N LEU A 40 -11.68 -1.15 1.90
CA LEU A 40 -10.40 -0.71 1.34
C LEU A 40 -10.08 -1.43 0.02
N VAL A 41 -10.23 -2.76 -0.05
CA VAL A 41 -10.08 -3.51 -1.31
C VAL A 41 -11.01 -2.97 -2.41
N LYS A 42 -12.25 -2.63 -2.06
CA LYS A 42 -13.21 -1.99 -2.98
C LYS A 42 -12.78 -0.59 -3.41
N LEU A 43 -12.19 0.22 -2.51
CA LEU A 43 -11.64 1.53 -2.83
C LEU A 43 -10.46 1.43 -3.81
N LEU A 44 -9.49 0.54 -3.54
CA LEU A 44 -8.35 0.26 -4.43
C LEU A 44 -8.80 -0.21 -5.83
N SER A 45 -9.92 -0.94 -5.87
CA SER A 45 -10.56 -1.40 -7.11
C SER A 45 -11.40 -0.33 -7.83
N SER A 46 -11.67 0.82 -7.21
CA SER A 46 -12.53 1.86 -7.79
C SER A 46 -11.86 2.55 -8.99
N PRO A 47 -12.49 2.58 -10.18
CA PRO A 47 -11.98 3.32 -11.33
C PRO A 47 -11.83 4.82 -11.07
N LYS A 48 -12.59 5.38 -10.11
CA LYS A 48 -12.47 6.80 -9.73
C LYS A 48 -11.22 7.03 -8.87
N PHE A 49 -11.03 6.20 -7.85
CA PHE A 49 -9.83 6.26 -7.00
C PHE A 49 -8.55 6.00 -7.80
N ARG A 50 -8.52 4.97 -8.66
CA ARG A 50 -7.37 4.66 -9.51
C ARG A 50 -6.93 5.81 -10.42
N LYS A 51 -7.85 6.68 -10.85
CA LYS A 51 -7.52 7.89 -11.66
C LYS A 51 -6.87 9.02 -10.86
N ILE A 52 -7.06 9.05 -9.54
CA ILE A 52 -6.48 10.06 -8.64
C ILE A 52 -5.33 9.50 -7.79
N LEU A 53 -5.03 8.21 -7.90
CA LEU A 53 -3.89 7.56 -7.27
C LEU A 53 -2.60 7.89 -8.02
N HIS A 54 -1.72 8.67 -7.39
CA HIS A 54 -0.48 9.14 -8.00
C HIS A 54 0.75 8.29 -7.67
N ALA A 55 0.76 7.58 -6.55
CA ALA A 55 1.87 6.72 -6.11
C ALA A 55 1.42 5.77 -4.98
N ILE A 56 2.21 4.72 -4.77
CA ILE A 56 2.17 3.90 -3.55
C ILE A 56 3.56 3.98 -2.90
N ASN A 57 3.61 4.19 -1.59
CA ASN A 57 4.85 4.17 -0.83
C ASN A 57 4.79 2.96 0.11
N VAL A 58 5.79 2.08 0.05
CA VAL A 58 5.94 0.95 0.96
C VAL A 58 7.11 1.29 1.89
N ASP A 59 6.80 1.63 3.12
CA ASP A 59 7.81 1.96 4.13
C ASP A 59 8.22 0.72 4.93
N GLU A 60 9.38 0.77 5.59
CA GLU A 60 9.99 -0.38 6.27
C GLU A 60 10.03 -1.68 5.47
N ALA A 61 10.35 -1.55 4.18
CA ALA A 61 10.36 -2.64 3.21
C ALA A 61 11.27 -3.83 3.57
N HIS A 62 12.21 -3.68 4.52
CA HIS A 62 12.96 -4.81 5.10
C HIS A 62 12.04 -5.89 5.70
N CYS A 63 10.82 -5.54 6.11
CA CYS A 63 9.79 -6.47 6.59
C CYS A 63 9.33 -7.50 5.55
N ILE A 64 9.62 -7.29 4.26
CA ILE A 64 9.31 -8.23 3.17
C ILE A 64 10.24 -9.46 3.20
N SER A 65 11.53 -9.29 3.55
CA SER A 65 12.50 -10.39 3.47
C SER A 65 12.32 -11.38 4.62
N GLN A 66 12.04 -12.64 4.27
CA GLN A 66 11.92 -13.78 5.19
C GLN A 66 13.22 -14.08 5.98
N TRP A 67 14.33 -13.44 5.62
CA TRP A 67 15.63 -13.61 6.26
C TRP A 67 15.95 -12.52 7.31
N GLY A 68 15.06 -11.56 7.53
CA GLY A 68 15.21 -10.53 8.55
C GLY A 68 14.42 -10.84 9.83
N ASP A 69 14.95 -10.42 10.98
CA ASP A 69 14.32 -10.59 12.30
C ASP A 69 12.95 -9.88 12.44
N SER A 70 12.59 -9.03 11.47
CA SER A 70 11.36 -8.24 11.41
C SER A 70 10.43 -8.65 10.26
N PHE A 71 10.58 -9.86 9.70
CA PHE A 71 9.71 -10.37 8.64
C PHE A 71 8.22 -10.31 9.02
N ARG A 72 7.38 -9.84 8.09
CA ARG A 72 5.92 -9.78 8.23
C ARG A 72 5.26 -10.40 6.98
N PRO A 73 4.49 -11.50 7.10
CA PRO A 73 3.81 -12.13 5.95
C PRO A 73 2.86 -11.21 5.16
N SER A 74 2.32 -10.18 5.80
CA SER A 74 1.47 -9.16 5.19
C SER A 74 2.24 -8.23 4.24
N TYR A 75 3.55 -8.04 4.46
CA TYR A 75 4.41 -7.22 3.61
C TYR A 75 4.75 -7.91 2.28
N ASP A 76 4.97 -9.22 2.29
CA ASP A 76 5.18 -10.05 1.09
C ASP A 76 4.02 -9.90 0.07
N ARG A 77 2.78 -9.84 0.59
CA ARG A 77 1.55 -9.72 -0.21
C ARG A 77 1.34 -8.33 -0.84
N ILE A 78 2.09 -7.30 -0.44
CA ILE A 78 2.00 -5.95 -1.02
C ILE A 78 2.25 -5.97 -2.53
N GLY A 79 3.11 -6.89 -3.03
CA GLY A 79 3.36 -7.05 -4.47
C GLY A 79 2.09 -7.26 -5.29
N LEU A 80 1.07 -7.92 -4.71
CA LEU A 80 -0.24 -8.17 -5.35
C LEU A 80 -1.03 -6.89 -5.63
N LEU A 81 -0.75 -5.78 -4.93
CA LEU A 81 -1.35 -4.47 -5.22
C LEU A 81 -1.04 -4.00 -6.64
N ARG A 82 0.09 -4.40 -7.23
CA ARG A 82 0.45 -4.04 -8.61
C ARG A 82 -0.59 -4.55 -9.63
N ALA A 83 -1.25 -5.68 -9.35
CA ALA A 83 -2.36 -6.19 -10.15
C ALA A 83 -3.70 -5.48 -9.87
N GLN A 84 -3.80 -4.75 -8.75
CA GLN A 84 -5.00 -4.03 -8.31
C GLN A 84 -4.99 -2.52 -8.60
N VAL A 85 -3.90 -1.95 -9.13
CA VAL A 85 -3.81 -0.52 -9.47
C VAL A 85 -3.48 -0.30 -10.95
N SER A 86 -3.25 0.95 -11.36
CA SER A 86 -2.77 1.22 -12.72
C SER A 86 -1.33 0.70 -12.87
N PRO A 87 -0.95 0.07 -13.99
CA PRO A 87 0.46 -0.23 -14.29
C PRO A 87 1.37 1.02 -14.24
N GLU A 88 0.79 2.19 -14.53
CA GLU A 88 1.46 3.51 -14.49
C GLU A 88 1.59 4.08 -13.06
N THR A 89 1.02 3.45 -12.02
CA THR A 89 1.16 3.93 -10.64
C THR A 89 2.56 3.58 -10.12
N PRO A 90 3.44 4.56 -9.84
CA PRO A 90 4.77 4.28 -9.31
C PRO A 90 4.69 3.73 -7.88
N PHE A 91 5.52 2.73 -7.60
CA PHE A 91 5.75 2.20 -6.26
C PHE A 91 7.12 2.70 -5.79
N PHE A 92 7.14 3.42 -4.67
CA PHE A 92 8.35 3.79 -3.95
C PHE A 92 8.54 2.82 -2.79
N ILE A 93 9.74 2.27 -2.68
CA ILE A 93 10.13 1.32 -1.63
C ILE A 93 11.12 2.05 -0.72
N THR A 94 10.79 2.20 0.56
CA THR A 94 11.64 2.88 1.55
C THR A 94 11.91 1.97 2.75
N SER A 95 13.12 2.08 3.31
CA SER A 95 13.48 1.51 4.60
C SER A 95 14.76 2.12 5.12
N ALA A 96 14.93 2.21 6.44
CA ALA A 96 16.16 2.66 7.08
C ALA A 96 17.31 1.65 6.93
N THR A 97 17.00 0.35 6.87
CA THR A 97 17.96 -0.75 6.73
C THR A 97 17.59 -1.59 5.53
N LEU A 98 18.49 -1.74 4.56
CA LEU A 98 18.24 -2.61 3.41
C LEU A 98 19.53 -3.25 2.86
N PRO A 99 20.05 -4.32 3.50
CA PRO A 99 21.21 -5.06 3.02
C PRO A 99 20.98 -5.60 1.59
N PRO A 100 22.02 -5.76 0.76
CA PRO A 100 21.88 -6.18 -0.64
C PRO A 100 21.07 -7.47 -0.87
N LYS A 101 21.12 -8.43 0.08
CA LYS A 101 20.29 -9.64 0.03
C LYS A 101 18.79 -9.33 0.15
N MET A 102 18.40 -8.50 1.11
CA MET A 102 16.99 -8.10 1.28
C MET A 102 16.51 -7.23 0.12
N LEU A 103 17.37 -6.38 -0.45
CA LEU A 103 17.05 -5.63 -1.66
C LEU A 103 16.77 -6.56 -2.85
N ALA A 104 17.55 -7.64 -3.01
CA ALA A 104 17.28 -8.64 -4.04
C ALA A 104 15.92 -9.32 -3.82
N ASP A 105 15.61 -9.73 -2.59
CA ASP A 105 14.32 -10.35 -2.24
C ASP A 105 13.10 -9.43 -2.58
N ILE A 106 13.24 -8.11 -2.43
CA ILE A 106 12.17 -7.12 -2.70
C ILE A 106 12.02 -6.76 -4.19
N MET A 107 13.08 -6.95 -4.98
CA MET A 107 13.13 -6.61 -6.40
C MET A 107 12.70 -7.76 -7.32
N HIS A 108 12.46 -8.95 -6.76
CA HIS A 108 12.02 -10.16 -7.47
C HIS A 108 10.50 -10.33 -7.48
#